data_AF-A0A957DSY3-F1
#
_entry.id   AF-A0A957DSY3-F1
#
_cell.length_a   1.000
_cell.length_b   1.000
_cell.length_c   1.000
_cell.angle_alpha   90.00
_cell.angle_beta   90.00
_cell.angle_gamma   90.00
#
_symmetry.space_group_name_H-M   'P 1'
#
loop_
_entity.id
_entity.type
_entity.pdbx_description
1 polymer ?
#
loop_
_entity_poly.entity_id
_entity_poly.type
_entity_poly.pdbx_seq_one_letter_code
_entity_poly.pdbx_strand_id
1 'polypeptide(L)'
;MSQLLALLNRLKAEAHLERLTGSQQLAWRLVQQHLRFPERVNLYGASGSGKTFLAWALANEQDASLFASPEGLFQSDFVNDPPRLVIVDNCVSDSTELRHLLAELQMRNGRSALLITRQPSQLGLPLIHLPLPTSQDITVTYHNLSLLEHYALAPLAEGNLWQVIHSTLS
;
A
#
# COMPACT_ATOMS: atom_id res chain seq x y z
N MET A 1 -3.66 -25.04 -2.16
CA MET A 1 -3.48 -23.58 -2.01
C MET A 1 -3.20 -23.00 -3.40
N SER A 2 -3.85 -21.91 -3.83
CA SER A 2 -3.64 -21.37 -5.18
C SER A 2 -2.22 -20.80 -5.32
N GLN A 3 -1.58 -20.98 -6.48
CA GLN A 3 -0.24 -20.44 -6.76
C GLN A 3 -0.18 -18.93 -6.56
N LEU A 4 -1.24 -18.21 -6.94
CA LEU A 4 -1.39 -16.78 -6.70
C LEU A 4 -1.31 -16.42 -5.21
N LEU A 5 -2.00 -17.17 -4.34
CA LEU A 5 -1.97 -16.88 -2.90
C LEU A 5 -0.58 -17.12 -2.31
N ALA A 6 0.11 -18.18 -2.75
CA ALA A 6 1.48 -18.45 -2.33
C ALA A 6 2.44 -17.31 -2.75
N LEU A 7 2.34 -16.84 -4.00
CA LEU A 7 3.11 -15.71 -4.49
C LEU A 7 2.79 -14.42 -3.73
N LEU A 8 1.51 -14.10 -3.50
CA LEU A 8 1.12 -12.89 -2.75
C LEU A 8 1.64 -12.91 -1.31
N ASN A 9 1.59 -14.06 -0.64
CA ASN A 9 2.16 -14.21 0.70
C ASN A 9 3.68 -14.00 0.70
N ARG A 10 4.38 -14.52 -0.32
CA ARG A 10 5.82 -14.31 -0.48
C ARG A 10 6.15 -12.85 -0.77
N LEU A 11 5.42 -12.20 -1.67
CA LEU A 11 5.57 -10.76 -1.96
C LEU A 11 5.35 -9.91 -0.71
N LYS A 12 4.33 -10.22 0.11
CA LYS A 12 4.11 -9.53 1.38
C LYS A 12 5.29 -9.70 2.35
N ALA A 13 5.83 -10.91 2.45
CA ALA A 13 6.96 -11.21 3.33
C ALA A 13 8.26 -10.52 2.88
N GLU A 14 8.47 -10.36 1.57
CA GLU A 14 9.66 -9.73 0.99
C GLU A 14 9.45 -8.24 0.64
N ALA A 15 8.35 -7.62 1.08
CA ALA A 15 8.06 -6.23 0.80
C ALA A 15 9.00 -5.32 1.60
N HIS A 16 10.03 -4.79 0.94
CA HIS A 16 11.00 -3.87 1.51
C HIS A 16 11.25 -2.70 0.56
N LEU A 17 11.82 -1.60 1.06
CA LEU A 17 12.08 -0.39 0.29
C LEU A 17 12.86 -0.67 -1.02
N GLU A 18 13.84 -1.59 -0.96
CA GLU A 18 14.67 -1.98 -2.11
C GLU A 18 13.89 -2.72 -3.21
N ARG A 19 12.76 -3.35 -2.86
CA ARG A 19 11.88 -4.04 -3.82
C ARG A 19 10.84 -3.11 -4.45
N LEU A 20 10.71 -1.87 -3.98
CA LEU A 20 9.77 -0.91 -4.55
C LEU A 20 10.27 -0.43 -5.92
N THR A 21 9.34 -0.21 -6.84
CA THR A 21 9.63 0.43 -8.13
C THR A 21 9.94 1.92 -7.97
N GLY A 22 10.47 2.58 -9.00
CA GLY A 22 10.81 4.01 -8.94
C GLY A 22 9.62 4.90 -8.56
N SER A 23 8.46 4.64 -9.15
CA SER A 23 7.21 5.36 -8.81
C SER A 23 6.77 5.12 -7.36
N GLN A 24 6.90 3.88 -6.87
CA GLN A 24 6.59 3.54 -5.48
C GLN A 24 7.58 4.17 -4.48
N GLN A 25 8.87 4.20 -4.80
CA GLN A 25 9.88 4.86 -3.98
C GLN A 25 9.69 6.38 -3.92
N LEU A 26 9.17 7.00 -4.98
CA LEU A 26 8.77 8.40 -4.95
C LEU A 26 7.58 8.61 -4.01
N ALA A 27 6.53 7.82 -4.15
CA ALA A 27 5.37 7.88 -3.25
C ALA A 27 5.76 7.61 -1.78
N TRP A 28 6.64 6.65 -1.53
CA TRP A 28 7.22 6.37 -0.22
C TRP A 28 7.85 7.61 0.41
N ARG A 29 8.73 8.30 -0.33
CA ARG A 29 9.42 9.49 0.16
C ARG A 29 8.44 10.61 0.51
N LEU A 30 7.41 10.81 -0.31
CA LEU A 30 6.35 11.78 -0.04
C LEU A 30 5.55 11.40 1.22
N VAL A 31 5.20 10.13 1.38
CA VAL A 31 4.50 9.63 2.59
C VAL A 31 5.36 9.91 3.83
N GLN A 32 6.64 9.56 3.76
CA GLN A 32 7.60 9.79 4.85
C GLN A 32 7.78 11.27 5.18
N GLN A 33 7.73 12.17 4.19
CA GLN A 33 7.83 13.62 4.42
C GLN A 33 6.63 14.16 5.20
N HIS A 34 5.42 13.72 4.88
CA HIS A 34 4.22 14.12 5.61
C HIS A 34 4.13 13.51 7.01
N LEU A 35 4.45 12.22 7.13
CA LEU A 35 4.36 11.49 8.41
C LEU A 35 5.50 11.79 9.41
N ARG A 36 6.39 12.76 9.12
CA ARG A 36 7.40 13.22 10.10
C ARG A 36 6.77 13.84 11.35
N PHE A 37 5.59 14.40 11.19
CA PHE A 37 4.76 14.87 12.29
C PHE A 37 3.48 14.05 12.33
N PRO A 38 2.79 13.98 13.49
CA PRO A 38 1.50 13.32 13.55
C PRO A 38 0.50 13.92 12.56
N GLU A 39 0.33 13.24 11.42
CA GLU A 39 -0.48 13.68 10.29
C GLU A 39 -1.25 12.50 9.69
N ARG A 40 -2.33 12.80 8.99
CA ARG A 40 -3.19 11.84 8.29
C ARG A 40 -3.05 12.08 6.80
N VAL A 41 -2.55 11.09 6.08
CA VAL A 41 -2.23 11.18 4.66
C VAL A 41 -3.14 10.24 3.88
N ASN A 42 -3.59 10.65 2.69
CA ASN A 42 -4.30 9.78 1.78
C ASN A 42 -3.43 9.43 0.55
N LEU A 43 -3.02 8.15 0.47
CA LEU A 43 -2.40 7.58 -0.72
C LEU A 43 -3.49 7.04 -1.64
N TYR A 44 -3.55 7.51 -2.89
CA TYR A 44 -4.58 7.10 -3.84
C TYR A 44 -4.01 6.72 -5.21
N GLY A 45 -4.79 5.95 -5.97
CA GLY A 45 -4.44 5.55 -7.33
C GLY A 45 -5.22 4.35 -7.83
N ALA A 46 -5.18 4.08 -9.14
CA ALA A 46 -5.93 2.99 -9.78
C ALA A 46 -5.57 1.59 -9.23
N SER A 47 -6.43 0.59 -9.47
CA SER A 47 -6.09 -0.80 -9.14
C SER A 47 -4.86 -1.25 -9.92
N GLY A 48 -3.98 -2.02 -9.27
CA GLY A 48 -2.73 -2.49 -9.88
C GLY A 48 -1.62 -1.43 -9.97
N SER A 49 -1.75 -0.25 -9.33
CA SER A 49 -0.63 0.69 -9.17
C SER A 49 0.38 0.29 -8.09
N GLY A 50 0.06 -0.71 -7.27
CA GLY A 50 0.96 -1.24 -6.24
C GLY A 50 0.90 -0.54 -4.88
N LYS A 51 -0.21 0.16 -4.56
CA LYS A 51 -0.41 0.80 -3.24
C LYS A 51 -0.28 -0.18 -2.07
N THR A 52 -0.90 -1.35 -2.18
CA THR A 52 -0.84 -2.39 -1.14
C THR A 52 0.58 -2.93 -0.94
N PHE A 53 1.37 -3.07 -2.01
CA PHE A 53 2.77 -3.50 -1.90
C PHE A 53 3.62 -2.43 -1.19
N LEU A 54 3.41 -1.15 -1.51
CA LEU A 54 4.02 -0.03 -0.79
C LEU A 54 3.61 -0.02 0.69
N ALA A 55 2.34 -0.31 1.00
CA ALA A 55 1.84 -0.42 2.37
C ALA A 55 2.52 -1.53 3.16
N TRP A 56 2.73 -2.71 2.55
CA TRP A 56 3.49 -3.80 3.17
C TRP A 56 4.93 -3.39 3.45
N ALA A 57 5.60 -2.75 2.49
CA ALA A 57 6.94 -2.24 2.71
C ALA A 57 6.97 -1.22 3.86
N LEU A 58 5.99 -0.31 3.95
CA LEU A 58 5.94 0.69 5.03
C LEU A 58 5.78 0.00 6.38
N ALA A 59 4.90 -0.99 6.46
CA ALA A 59 4.69 -1.76 7.68
C ALA A 59 5.97 -2.48 8.14
N ASN A 60 6.68 -3.11 7.20
CA ASN A 60 7.93 -3.83 7.49
C ASN A 60 9.06 -2.89 7.95
N GLU A 61 9.17 -1.68 7.40
CA GLU A 61 10.29 -0.76 7.71
C GLU A 61 10.02 0.19 8.90
N GLN A 62 8.74 0.46 9.23
CA GLN A 62 8.37 1.55 10.16
C GLN A 62 7.64 1.09 11.42
N ASP A 63 7.60 -0.21 11.70
CA ASP A 63 6.84 -0.77 12.83
C ASP A 63 5.38 -0.26 12.84
N ALA A 64 4.78 -0.26 11.64
CA ALA A 64 3.44 0.25 11.43
C ALA A 64 2.42 -0.88 11.53
N SER A 65 1.27 -0.59 12.14
CA SER A 65 0.14 -1.52 12.13
C SER A 65 -0.64 -1.33 10.83
N LEU A 66 -0.63 -2.35 9.98
CA LEU A 66 -1.38 -2.38 8.72
C LEU A 66 -2.67 -3.19 8.86
N PHE A 67 -3.78 -2.53 8.58
CA PHE A 67 -5.10 -3.14 8.45
C PHE A 67 -5.47 -3.25 6.96
N ALA A 68 -5.87 -4.45 6.52
CA ALA A 68 -6.21 -4.70 5.12
C ALA A 68 -7.50 -3.99 4.67
N SER A 69 -8.33 -3.56 5.61
CA SER A 69 -9.57 -2.83 5.38
C SER A 69 -9.98 -2.04 6.63
N PRO A 70 -10.90 -1.05 6.52
CA PRO A 70 -11.49 -0.38 7.68
C PRO A 70 -12.08 -1.31 8.74
N GLU A 71 -12.70 -2.42 8.33
CA GLU A 71 -13.32 -3.38 9.26
C GLU A 71 -12.27 -4.02 10.19
N GLY A 72 -11.08 -4.32 9.65
CA GLY A 72 -9.98 -4.84 10.46
C GLY A 72 -9.51 -3.86 11.53
N LEU A 73 -9.55 -2.56 11.25
CA LEU A 73 -9.27 -1.52 12.24
C LEU A 73 -10.35 -1.51 13.33
N PHE A 74 -11.63 -1.52 12.95
CA PHE A 74 -12.74 -1.43 13.92
C PHE A 74 -12.75 -2.60 14.91
N GLN A 75 -12.27 -3.77 14.49
CA GLN A 75 -12.14 -4.97 15.32
C GLN A 75 -10.86 -4.98 16.19
N SER A 76 -9.94 -4.04 15.97
CA SER A 76 -8.68 -3.97 16.69
C SER A 76 -8.78 -3.14 17.97
N ASP A 77 -7.95 -3.50 18.95
CA ASP A 77 -7.75 -2.73 20.17
C ASP A 77 -6.25 -2.48 20.37
N PHE A 78 -5.86 -1.20 20.30
CA PHE A 78 -4.50 -0.73 20.57
C PHE A 78 -4.52 0.54 21.44
N VAL A 79 -5.58 0.75 22.23
CA VAL A 79 -5.74 1.97 23.04
C VAL A 79 -4.55 2.19 24.01
N ASN A 80 -4.08 1.09 24.59
CA ASN A 80 -3.01 1.09 25.60
C ASN A 80 -1.59 1.08 25.01
N ASP A 81 -1.45 0.63 23.77
CA ASP A 81 -0.16 0.55 23.07
C ASP A 81 -0.34 0.97 21.60
N PRO A 82 -0.56 2.27 21.35
CA PRO A 82 -0.86 2.73 20.01
C PRO A 82 0.38 2.68 19.12
N PRO A 83 0.28 2.09 17.91
CA PRO A 83 1.40 2.04 16.99
C PRO A 83 1.77 3.44 16.51
N ARG A 84 3.04 3.63 16.14
CA ARG A 84 3.53 4.92 15.63
C ARG A 84 2.83 5.36 14.36
N LEU A 85 2.51 4.40 13.49
CA LEU A 85 1.80 4.60 12.25
C LEU A 85 0.72 3.54 12.11
N VAL A 86 -0.50 3.98 11.80
CA VAL A 86 -1.59 3.11 11.35
C VAL A 86 -1.75 3.22 9.85
N ILE A 87 -1.72 2.10 9.14
CA ILE A 87 -2.02 2.06 7.70
C ILE A 87 -3.34 1.32 7.53
N VAL A 88 -4.29 1.91 6.80
CA VAL A 88 -5.56 1.27 6.48
C VAL A 88 -5.66 1.17 4.96
N ASP A 89 -5.63 -0.06 4.45
CA ASP A 89 -5.79 -0.33 3.02
C ASP A 89 -7.27 -0.42 2.64
N ASN A 90 -7.56 -0.38 1.34
CA ASN A 90 -8.89 -0.57 0.76
C ASN A 90 -9.97 0.36 1.35
N CYS A 91 -9.59 1.58 1.76
CA CYS A 91 -10.55 2.59 2.16
C CYS A 91 -11.40 3.03 0.97
N VAL A 92 -12.67 3.32 1.23
CA VAL A 92 -13.51 4.09 0.31
C VAL A 92 -13.10 5.56 0.34
N SER A 93 -13.25 6.28 -0.77
CA SER A 93 -12.91 7.71 -0.85
C SER A 93 -14.02 8.63 -0.33
N ASP A 94 -15.13 8.06 0.14
CA ASP A 94 -16.25 8.82 0.68
C ASP A 94 -15.84 9.60 1.94
N SER A 95 -16.28 10.86 2.02
CA SER A 95 -15.87 11.77 3.09
C SER A 95 -16.49 11.41 4.43
N THR A 96 -17.70 10.85 4.45
CA THR A 96 -18.38 10.46 5.69
C THR A 96 -17.70 9.23 6.29
N GLU A 97 -17.47 8.22 5.47
CA GLU A 97 -16.79 6.98 5.87
C GLU A 97 -15.36 7.25 6.35
N LEU A 98 -14.60 8.08 5.63
CA LEU A 98 -13.25 8.44 6.05
C LEU A 98 -13.23 9.27 7.35
N ARG A 99 -14.20 10.16 7.57
CA ARG A 99 -14.32 10.88 8.85
C ARG A 99 -14.61 9.92 10.01
N HIS A 100 -15.48 8.95 9.80
CA HIS A 100 -15.77 7.92 10.79
C HIS A 100 -14.50 7.12 11.11
N LEU A 101 -13.78 6.64 10.09
CA LEU A 101 -12.50 5.95 10.25
C LEU A 101 -11.47 6.78 11.03
N LEU A 102 -11.36 8.07 10.71
CA LEU A 102 -10.47 9.00 11.38
C LEU A 102 -10.85 9.27 12.84
N ALA A 103 -12.14 9.29 13.17
CA ALA A 103 -12.62 9.39 14.54
C ALA A 103 -12.26 8.12 15.33
N GLU A 104 -12.47 6.94 14.74
CA GLU A 104 -12.10 5.65 15.34
C GLU A 104 -10.59 5.56 15.63
N LEU A 105 -9.74 6.04 14.72
CA LEU A 105 -8.30 6.15 14.95
C LEU A 105 -7.97 7.07 16.13
N GLN A 106 -8.62 8.23 16.20
CA GLN A 106 -8.41 9.21 17.26
C GLN A 106 -8.76 8.66 18.64
N MET A 107 -9.89 7.95 18.75
CA MET A 107 -10.33 7.33 19.99
C MET A 107 -9.35 6.26 20.50
N ARG A 108 -8.58 5.65 19.59
CA ARG A 108 -7.54 4.66 19.91
C ARG A 108 -6.13 5.26 20.02
N ASN A 109 -6.01 6.58 20.17
CA ASN A 109 -4.74 7.30 20.22
C ASN A 109 -3.84 7.12 18.97
N GLY A 110 -4.40 6.70 17.82
CA GLY A 110 -3.70 6.63 16.55
C GLY A 110 -3.45 8.02 15.98
N ARG A 111 -2.23 8.54 16.13
CA ARG A 111 -1.90 9.94 15.79
C ARG A 111 -1.47 10.14 14.34
N SER A 112 -0.72 9.19 13.79
CA SER A 112 -0.27 9.20 12.39
C SER A 112 -0.99 8.10 11.62
N ALA A 113 -1.54 8.45 10.44
CA ALA A 113 -2.27 7.48 9.63
C ALA A 113 -2.01 7.64 8.14
N LEU A 114 -1.91 6.50 7.45
CA LEU A 114 -1.94 6.42 5.98
C LEU A 114 -3.22 5.71 5.54
N LEU A 115 -4.10 6.44 4.87
CA LEU A 115 -5.36 5.92 4.33
C LEU A 115 -5.19 5.64 2.85
N ILE A 116 -5.42 4.40 2.41
CA ILE A 116 -5.21 4.00 1.02
C ILE A 116 -6.54 3.84 0.31
N THR A 117 -6.73 4.60 -0.76
CA THR A 117 -7.98 4.63 -1.54
C THR A 117 -7.73 4.42 -3.02
N ARG A 118 -8.78 4.15 -3.80
CA ARG A 118 -8.69 4.13 -5.28
C ARG A 118 -8.78 5.52 -5.91
N GLN A 119 -9.49 6.42 -5.26
CA GLN A 119 -9.75 7.79 -5.70
C GLN A 119 -9.35 8.76 -4.58
N PRO A 120 -8.93 10.00 -4.90
CA PRO A 120 -8.53 10.96 -3.89
C PRO A 120 -9.70 11.28 -2.94
N SER A 121 -9.40 11.38 -1.65
CA SER A 121 -10.36 11.86 -0.65
C SER A 121 -10.61 13.37 -0.81
N GLN A 122 -11.80 13.83 -0.42
CA GLN A 122 -12.18 15.25 -0.41
C GLN A 122 -12.07 15.88 0.99
N LEU A 123 -11.38 15.23 1.93
CA LEU A 123 -11.29 15.66 3.32
C LEU A 123 -10.22 16.72 3.60
N GLY A 124 -9.52 17.20 2.56
CA GLY A 124 -8.42 18.16 2.72
C GLY A 124 -7.16 17.56 3.37
N LEU A 125 -7.06 16.23 3.44
CA LEU A 125 -5.83 15.55 3.82
C LEU A 125 -4.76 15.75 2.74
N PRO A 126 -3.47 15.78 3.09
CA PRO A 126 -2.42 15.62 2.09
C PRO A 126 -2.68 14.42 1.18
N LEU A 127 -2.66 14.67 -0.12
CA LEU A 127 -2.94 13.69 -1.15
C LEU A 127 -1.63 13.26 -1.83
N ILE A 128 -1.38 11.96 -1.86
CA ILE A 128 -0.26 11.38 -2.58
C ILE A 128 -0.80 10.46 -3.65
N HIS A 129 -0.50 10.77 -4.91
CA HIS A 129 -0.91 9.95 -6.04
C HIS A 129 0.16 8.89 -6.34
N LEU A 130 -0.24 7.63 -6.41
CA LEU A 130 0.56 6.56 -7.01
C LEU A 130 -0.06 6.18 -8.36
N PRO A 131 0.53 6.66 -9.48
CA PRO A 131 0.01 6.39 -10.82
C PRO A 131 0.14 4.91 -11.19
N LEU A 132 -0.47 4.51 -12.31
CA LEU A 132 -0.16 3.22 -12.93
C LEU A 132 1.35 3.11 -13.23
N PRO A 133 1.92 1.90 -13.17
CA PRO A 133 3.35 1.71 -13.33
C PRO A 133 3.81 2.13 -14.72
N THR A 134 4.99 2.75 -14.78
CA THR A 134 5.70 3.01 -16.03
C THR A 134 6.28 1.71 -16.60
N SER A 135 6.76 1.73 -17.85
CA SER A 135 7.49 0.59 -18.43
C SER A 135 8.75 0.21 -17.63
N GLN A 136 9.41 1.21 -17.03
CA GLN A 136 10.54 0.98 -16.13
C GLN A 136 10.09 0.30 -14.83
N ASP A 137 8.98 0.72 -14.24
CA ASP A 137 8.41 0.07 -13.04
C ASP A 137 8.02 -1.40 -13.33
N ILE A 138 7.46 -1.67 -14.52
CA ILE A 138 7.13 -3.03 -14.96
C ILE A 138 8.40 -3.88 -15.09
N THR A 139 9.46 -3.32 -15.70
CA THR A 139 10.77 -4.01 -15.84
C THR A 139 11.35 -4.38 -14.48
N VAL A 140 11.33 -3.44 -13.52
CA VAL A 140 11.78 -3.68 -12.13
C VAL A 140 10.91 -4.75 -11.47
N THR A 141 9.60 -4.73 -11.69
CA THR A 141 8.68 -5.72 -11.13
C THR A 141 9.00 -7.12 -11.64
N TYR A 142 9.23 -7.30 -12.95
CA TYR A 142 9.65 -8.59 -13.50
C TYR A 142 11.00 -9.04 -12.97
N HIS A 143 11.96 -8.12 -12.82
CA HIS A 143 13.23 -8.45 -12.18
C HIS A 143 13.02 -8.96 -10.75
N ASN A 144 12.22 -8.27 -9.93
CA ASN A 144 11.92 -8.69 -8.56
C ASN A 144 11.20 -10.04 -8.50
N LEU A 145 10.26 -10.30 -9.42
CA LEU A 145 9.58 -11.60 -9.51
C LEU A 145 10.54 -12.72 -9.93
N SER A 146 11.52 -12.43 -10.80
CA SER A 146 12.54 -13.40 -11.21
C SER A 146 13.44 -13.84 -10.06
N LEU A 147 13.69 -12.96 -9.08
CA LEU A 147 14.40 -13.31 -7.84
C LEU A 147 13.57 -14.26 -6.95
N LEU A 148 12.26 -14.33 -7.16
CA LEU A 148 11.35 -15.28 -6.51
C LEU A 148 11.12 -16.54 -7.35
N GLU A 149 11.88 -16.74 -8.43
CA GLU A 149 11.74 -17.83 -9.39
C GLU A 149 10.42 -17.79 -10.19
N HIS A 150 9.82 -16.60 -10.31
CA HIS A 150 8.64 -16.36 -11.14
C HIS A 150 9.02 -15.61 -12.43
N TYR A 151 8.84 -16.28 -13.57
CA TYR A 151 9.23 -15.79 -14.89
C TYR A 151 8.01 -15.70 -15.80
N ALA A 152 7.93 -14.64 -16.61
CA ALA A 152 6.92 -14.53 -17.67
C ALA A 152 7.51 -15.00 -19.00
N LEU A 153 6.77 -15.86 -19.71
CA LEU A 153 7.14 -16.29 -21.07
C LEU A 153 7.02 -15.15 -22.09
N ALA A 154 6.08 -14.24 -21.87
CA ALA A 154 5.87 -13.04 -22.68
C ALA A 154 5.69 -11.81 -21.77
N PRO A 155 6.79 -11.15 -21.35
CA PRO A 155 6.73 -9.97 -20.50
C PRO A 155 5.96 -8.83 -21.14
N LEU A 156 5.12 -8.15 -20.35
CA LEU A 156 4.37 -6.98 -20.76
C LEU A 156 5.28 -5.74 -20.82
N ALA A 157 5.07 -4.88 -21.81
CA ALA A 157 5.76 -3.58 -21.89
C ALA A 157 5.00 -2.46 -21.14
N GLU A 158 3.68 -2.62 -21.00
CA GLU A 158 2.76 -1.67 -20.38
C GLU A 158 1.62 -2.41 -19.66
N GLY A 159 0.88 -1.69 -18.83
CA GLY A 159 -0.27 -2.23 -18.10
C GLY A 159 -0.20 -1.92 -16.61
N ASN A 160 -0.76 -2.81 -15.79
CA ASN A 160 -0.74 -2.70 -14.33
C ASN A 160 -0.06 -3.90 -13.66
N LEU A 161 0.29 -3.77 -12.38
CA LEU A 161 1.06 -4.80 -11.68
C LEU A 161 0.29 -6.11 -11.45
N TRP A 162 -1.06 -6.09 -11.47
CA TRP A 162 -1.82 -7.33 -11.43
C TRP A 162 -1.63 -8.14 -12.72
N GLN A 163 -1.64 -7.48 -13.88
CA GLN A 163 -1.38 -8.14 -15.16
C GLN A 163 0.02 -8.75 -15.21
N VAL A 164 1.02 -8.02 -14.68
CA VAL A 164 2.40 -8.51 -14.53
C VAL A 164 2.43 -9.78 -13.68
N ILE A 165 1.85 -9.75 -12.48
CA ILE A 165 1.80 -10.93 -11.59
C ILE A 165 1.13 -12.12 -12.29
N HIS A 166 -0.04 -11.91 -12.91
CA HIS A 166 -0.76 -12.97 -13.60
C HIS A 166 0.02 -13.57 -14.78
N SER A 167 0.80 -12.77 -15.50
CA SER A 167 1.65 -13.26 -16.60
C SER A 167 2.80 -14.19 -16.17
N THR A 168 3.11 -14.26 -14.87
CA THR A 168 4.13 -15.16 -14.31
C THR A 168 3.58 -16.43 -13.67
N LEU A 169 2.25 -16.57 -13.67
CA LEU A 169 1.52 -17.71 -13.08
C LEU A 169 0.89 -18.62 -14.15
N SER A 170 1.09 -18.28 -15.44
CA SER A 170 0.59 -19.00 -16.61
C SER A 170 1.58 -20.06 -17.09
#